data_AF-Q6YQK1-F1
#
_entry.id   AF-Q6YQK1-F1
#
_cell.length_a   1.000
_cell.length_b   1.000
_cell.length_c   1.000
_cell.angle_alpha   90.00
_cell.angle_beta   90.00
_cell.angle_gamma   90.00
#
_symmetry.space_group_name_H-M   'P 1'
#
loop_
_entity.id
_entity.type
_entity.pdbx_description
1 polymer ?
#
loop_
_entity_poly.entity_id
_entity_poly.type
_entity_poly.pdbx_seq_one_letter_code
_entity_poly.pdbx_strand_id
1 'polypeptide(L)'
;MIKLQNKFKIISIFLFILLGFFLIFNTKCLHALPGIDLDARKHQLEEEINTLMIELTNVFNDTNLESQTRFNRISLISNRINIVGNNLQMINQQIFARNQYNLQIQINQNQTNNNNRRR
;
A
#
# COMPACT_ATOMS: atom_id res chain seq x y z
N MET A 1 34.70 35.46 -3.43
CA MET A 1 33.60 34.89 -2.61
C MET A 1 32.23 34.84 -3.31
N ILE A 2 31.93 35.75 -4.26
CA ILE A 2 30.62 35.84 -4.95
C ILE A 2 30.35 34.66 -5.90
N LYS A 3 31.38 34.15 -6.58
CA LYS A 3 31.24 32.98 -7.50
C LYS A 3 30.85 31.69 -6.78
N LEU A 4 31.23 31.54 -5.50
CA LEU A 4 30.90 30.34 -4.70
C LEU A 4 29.44 30.39 -4.23
N GLN A 5 28.95 31.56 -3.82
CA GLN A 5 27.55 31.76 -3.42
C GLN A 5 26.58 31.49 -4.58
N ASN A 6 26.92 31.87 -5.81
CA ASN A 6 26.08 31.57 -6.98
C ASN A 6 26.03 30.06 -7.29
N LYS A 7 27.13 29.32 -7.09
CA LYS A 7 27.14 27.86 -7.23
C LYS A 7 26.28 27.17 -6.15
N PHE A 8 26.34 27.64 -4.91
CA PHE A 8 25.48 27.14 -3.82
C PHE A 8 23.99 27.39 -4.08
N LYS A 9 23.63 28.55 -4.62
CA LYS A 9 22.23 28.83 -5.02
C LYS A 9 21.73 27.85 -6.07
N ILE A 10 22.55 27.56 -7.09
CA ILE A 10 22.20 26.61 -8.15
C ILE A 10 22.00 25.20 -7.55
N ILE A 11 22.95 24.75 -6.72
CA ILE A 11 22.87 23.44 -6.05
C ILE A 11 21.62 23.34 -5.16
N SER A 12 21.28 24.39 -4.43
CA SER A 12 20.09 24.43 -3.57
C SER A 12 18.78 24.31 -4.36
N ILE A 13 18.69 24.93 -5.53
CA ILE A 13 17.51 24.83 -6.41
C ILE A 13 17.38 23.41 -6.96
N PHE A 14 18.48 22.80 -7.40
CA PHE A 14 18.46 21.41 -7.87
C PHE A 14 18.08 20.43 -6.76
N LEU A 15 18.57 20.63 -5.54
CA LEU A 15 18.21 19.82 -4.38
C LEU A 15 16.71 19.92 -4.06
N PHE A 16 16.15 21.14 -4.12
CA PHE A 16 14.72 21.38 -3.87
C PHE A 16 13.83 20.70 -4.91
N ILE A 17 14.21 20.77 -6.20
CA ILE A 17 13.49 20.08 -7.29
C ILE A 17 13.56 18.56 -7.09
N LEU A 18 14.72 18.02 -6.73
CA LEU A 18 14.90 16.58 -6.51
C LEU A 18 14.09 16.08 -5.31
N LEU A 19 14.03 16.85 -4.21
CA LEU A 19 13.18 16.55 -3.06
C LEU A 19 11.68 16.62 -3.42
N GLY A 20 11.27 17.64 -4.17
CA GLY A 20 9.88 17.78 -4.62
C GLY A 20 9.46 16.62 -5.52
N PHE A 21 10.34 16.19 -6.42
CA PHE A 21 10.12 15.02 -7.27
C PHE A 21 10.01 13.75 -6.44
N PHE A 22 10.89 13.53 -5.45
CA PHE A 22 10.83 12.37 -4.57
C PHE A 22 9.52 12.31 -3.76
N LEU A 23 9.01 13.45 -3.29
CA LEU A 23 7.72 13.55 -2.60
C LEU A 23 6.53 13.23 -3.53
N ILE A 24 6.56 13.67 -4.79
CA ILE A 24 5.48 13.42 -5.76
C ILE A 24 5.48 11.96 -6.24
N PHE A 25 6.64 11.31 -6.39
CA PHE A 25 6.69 9.91 -6.81
C PHE A 25 6.30 8.93 -5.70
N ASN A 26 6.52 9.28 -4.44
CA ASN A 26 6.11 8.45 -3.31
C ASN A 26 4.59 8.42 -3.09
N THR A 27 3.85 9.45 -3.55
CA THR A 27 2.39 9.54 -3.34
C THR A 27 1.56 8.82 -4.40
N LYS A 28 2.14 8.52 -5.57
CA LYS A 28 1.39 7.96 -6.72
C LYS A 28 0.98 6.49 -6.59
N CYS A 29 1.41 5.78 -5.55
CA CYS A 29 1.05 4.38 -5.36
C CYS A 29 -0.19 4.16 -4.45
N LEU A 30 -0.84 5.23 -3.98
CA LEU A 30 -2.01 5.15 -3.08
C LEU A 30 -3.36 5.38 -3.76
N HIS A 31 -3.38 5.70 -5.06
CA HIS A 31 -4.64 5.81 -5.79
C HIS A 31 -5.09 4.43 -6.24
N ALA A 32 -6.15 3.93 -5.59
CA ALA A 32 -6.88 2.75 -6.03
C ALA A 32 -7.22 2.88 -7.52
N LEU A 33 -7.01 1.80 -8.29
CA LEU A 33 -7.53 1.73 -9.66
C LEU A 33 -9.04 2.02 -9.62
N PRO A 34 -9.54 2.96 -10.45
CA PRO A 34 -10.97 3.25 -10.49
C PRO A 34 -11.71 2.01 -10.99
N GLY A 35 -12.56 1.43 -10.13
CA GLY A 35 -13.47 0.33 -10.49
C GLY A 35 -13.28 -0.99 -9.75
N ILE A 36 -12.27 -1.13 -8.87
CA ILE A 36 -12.13 -2.35 -8.04
C ILE A 36 -12.80 -2.12 -6.69
N ASP A 37 -13.74 -3.00 -6.33
CA ASP A 37 -14.27 -3.06 -4.96
C ASP A 37 -13.14 -3.50 -4.02
N LEU A 38 -12.65 -2.55 -3.23
CA LEU A 38 -11.55 -2.76 -2.29
C LEU A 38 -11.90 -3.80 -1.22
N ASP A 39 -13.17 -3.87 -0.81
CA ASP A 39 -13.64 -4.80 0.21
C ASP A 39 -13.71 -6.23 -0.37
N ALA A 40 -14.18 -6.37 -1.61
CA ALA A 40 -14.12 -7.65 -2.33
C ALA A 40 -12.67 -8.10 -2.58
N ARG A 41 -11.78 -7.18 -2.98
CA ARG A 41 -10.36 -7.50 -3.21
C ARG A 41 -9.65 -7.92 -1.93
N LYS A 42 -9.98 -7.29 -0.80
CA LYS A 42 -9.49 -7.68 0.52
C LYS A 42 -9.86 -9.13 0.82
N HIS A 43 -11.13 -9.50 0.65
CA HIS A 43 -11.62 -10.86 0.89
C HIS A 43 -10.88 -11.90 0.03
N GLN A 44 -10.70 -11.61 -1.27
CA GLN A 44 -9.94 -12.49 -2.17
C GLN A 44 -8.50 -12.73 -1.71
N LEU A 45 -7.83 -11.68 -1.22
CA LEU A 45 -6.45 -11.80 -0.73
C LEU A 45 -6.37 -12.61 0.58
N GLU A 46 -7.36 -12.49 1.46
CA GLU A 46 -7.47 -13.30 2.68
C GLU A 46 -7.71 -14.79 2.35
N GLU A 47 -8.58 -15.09 1.38
CA GLU A 47 -8.79 -16.46 0.88
C GLU A 47 -7.54 -17.04 0.22
N GLU A 48 -6.79 -16.24 -0.54
CA GLU A 48 -5.54 -16.66 -1.17
C GLU A 48 -4.49 -17.01 -0.12
N ILE A 49 -4.35 -16.19 0.94
CA ILE A 49 -3.45 -16.52 2.08
C ILE A 49 -3.87 -17.83 2.73
N ASN A 50 -5.16 -18.03 3.01
CA ASN A 50 -5.65 -19.27 3.61
C ASN A 50 -5.33 -20.49 2.74
N THR A 51 -5.53 -20.37 1.42
CA THR A 51 -5.22 -21.42 0.46
C THR A 51 -3.72 -21.74 0.46
N LEU A 52 -2.86 -20.71 0.45
CA LEU A 52 -1.41 -20.88 0.52
C LEU A 52 -0.95 -21.50 1.85
N MET A 53 -1.60 -21.18 2.97
CA MET A 53 -1.31 -21.79 4.27
C MET A 53 -1.67 -23.27 4.31
N ILE A 54 -2.78 -23.66 3.66
CA ILE A 54 -3.15 -25.07 3.47
C ILE A 54 -2.11 -25.77 2.60
N GLU A 55 -1.72 -25.17 1.46
CA GLU A 55 -0.68 -25.69 0.57
C GLU A 55 0.66 -25.89 1.32
N LEU A 56 1.05 -24.90 2.12
CA LEU A 56 2.25 -24.95 2.95
C LEU A 56 2.22 -26.13 3.93
N THR A 57 1.08 -26.31 4.60
CA THR A 57 0.88 -27.40 5.58
C THR A 57 0.94 -28.76 4.88
N ASN A 58 0.33 -28.88 3.70
CA ASN A 58 0.36 -30.10 2.91
C ASN A 58 1.78 -30.45 2.45
N VAL A 59 2.52 -29.48 1.92
CA VAL A 59 3.92 -29.69 1.51
C VAL A 59 4.80 -30.05 2.70
N PHE A 60 4.60 -29.40 3.85
CA PHE A 60 5.35 -29.71 5.07
C PHE A 60 5.13 -31.15 5.54
N ASN A 61 3.90 -31.65 5.47
CA ASN A 61 3.53 -32.99 5.90
C ASN A 61 3.80 -34.08 4.84
N ASP A 62 4.16 -33.72 3.61
CA ASP A 62 4.43 -34.68 2.55
C ASP A 62 5.83 -35.31 2.71
N THR A 63 5.85 -36.48 3.35
CA THR A 63 7.06 -37.28 3.57
C THR A 63 7.50 -38.03 2.31
N ASN A 64 6.68 -38.10 1.26
CA ASN A 64 7.05 -38.73 -0.02
C ASN A 64 7.96 -37.82 -0.86
N LEU A 65 7.98 -36.51 -0.56
CA LEU A 65 8.89 -35.56 -1.19
C LEU A 65 10.28 -35.64 -0.56
N GLU A 66 11.29 -35.63 -1.41
CA GLU A 66 12.68 -35.42 -1.01
C GLU A 66 12.79 -34.12 -0.19
N SER A 67 13.55 -34.16 0.91
CA SER A 67 13.68 -33.05 1.86
C SER A 67 14.08 -31.72 1.20
N GLN A 68 15.00 -31.75 0.22
CA GLN A 68 15.41 -30.53 -0.48
C GLN A 68 14.29 -29.96 -1.35
N THR A 69 13.57 -30.83 -2.07
CA THR A 69 12.41 -30.44 -2.88
C THR A 69 11.30 -29.86 -2.01
N ARG A 70 11.02 -30.50 -0.87
CA ARG A 70 10.04 -30.01 0.12
C ARG A 70 10.42 -28.64 0.66
N PHE A 71 11.68 -28.44 1.04
CA PHE A 71 12.18 -27.15 1.53
C PHE A 71 12.05 -26.04 0.47
N ASN A 72 12.43 -26.31 -0.78
CA ASN A 72 12.31 -25.36 -1.88
C ASN A 72 10.86 -24.94 -2.11
N ARG A 73 9.92 -25.90 -2.08
CA ARG A 73 8.48 -25.62 -2.21
C ARG A 73 7.94 -24.80 -1.04
N ILE A 74 8.31 -25.14 0.20
CA ILE A 74 7.99 -24.34 1.40
C ILE A 74 8.46 -22.90 1.22
N SER A 75 9.72 -22.68 0.83
CA SER A 75 10.27 -21.34 0.62
C SER A 75 9.49 -20.55 -0.44
N LEU A 76 9.12 -21.20 -1.56
CA LEU A 76 8.33 -20.56 -2.62
C LEU A 76 6.94 -20.17 -2.14
N ILE A 77 6.26 -21.05 -1.39
CA ILE A 77 4.93 -20.76 -0.83
C ILE A 77 5.03 -19.64 0.21
N SER A 78 6.02 -19.66 1.09
CA SER A 78 6.25 -18.57 2.07
C SER A 78 6.50 -17.23 1.39
N ASN A 79 7.26 -17.20 0.30
CA ASN A 79 7.46 -15.98 -0.48
C ASN A 79 6.16 -15.47 -1.09
N ARG A 80 5.31 -16.36 -1.61
CA ARG A 80 3.98 -15.99 -2.12
C ARG A 80 3.09 -15.43 -1.01
N ILE A 81 3.07 -16.05 0.16
CA ILE A 81 2.33 -15.55 1.34
C ILE A 81 2.77 -14.13 1.69
N ASN A 82 4.09 -13.86 1.71
CA ASN A 82 4.61 -12.52 1.99
C ASN A 82 4.14 -11.48 0.95
N ILE A 83 4.15 -11.84 -0.35
CA ILE A 83 3.68 -10.95 -1.42
C ILE A 83 2.19 -10.65 -1.26
N VAL A 84 1.36 -11.68 -1.06
CA VAL A 84 -0.09 -11.53 -0.89
C VAL A 84 -0.40 -10.74 0.39
N GLY A 85 0.33 -10.98 1.48
CA GLY A 85 0.24 -10.23 2.74
C GLY A 85 0.56 -8.75 2.58
N ASN A 86 1.60 -8.41 1.83
CA ASN A 86 1.93 -7.01 1.51
C ASN A 86 0.82 -6.35 0.69
N ASN A 87 0.24 -7.06 -0.28
CA ASN A 87 -0.90 -6.56 -1.06
C ASN A 87 -2.13 -6.32 -0.17
N LEU A 88 -2.42 -7.23 0.76
CA LEU A 88 -3.52 -7.08 1.70
C LEU A 88 -3.31 -5.85 2.60
N GLN A 89 -2.09 -5.62 3.07
CA GLN A 89 -1.74 -4.42 3.83
C GLN A 89 -1.98 -3.14 3.01
N MET A 90 -1.57 -3.11 1.73
CA MET A 90 -1.82 -1.97 0.86
C MET A 90 -3.31 -1.70 0.66
N ILE A 91 -4.12 -2.75 0.44
CA ILE A 91 -5.57 -2.60 0.31
C ILE A 91 -6.20 -2.05 1.59
N ASN A 92 -5.79 -2.54 2.76
CA ASN A 92 -6.26 -2.03 4.04
C ASN A 92 -5.91 -0.54 4.24
N GLN A 93 -4.71 -0.12 3.83
CA GLN A 93 -4.31 1.29 3.86
C GLN A 93 -5.16 2.16 2.93
N GLN A 94 -5.49 1.66 1.73
CA GLN A 94 -6.37 2.36 0.78
C GLN A 94 -7.80 2.49 1.33
N ILE A 95 -8.35 1.44 1.94
CA ILE A 95 -9.67 1.48 2.59
C ILE A 95 -9.66 2.50 3.73
N PHE A 96 -8.62 2.50 4.58
CA PHE A 96 -8.50 3.47 5.65
C PHE A 96 -8.47 4.92 5.13
N ALA A 97 -7.65 5.19 4.11
CA ALA A 97 -7.56 6.52 3.49
C ALA A 97 -8.91 6.96 2.89
N ARG A 98 -9.61 6.07 2.19
CA ARG A 98 -10.97 6.31 1.67
C ARG A 98 -11.93 6.70 2.80
N ASN A 99 -11.91 5.96 3.90
CA ASN A 99 -12.82 6.20 5.02
C ASN A 99 -12.53 7.55 5.71
N GLN A 100 -11.25 7.91 5.89
CA GLN A 100 -10.86 9.22 6.44
C GLN A 100 -11.33 10.37 5.54
N TYR A 101 -11.17 10.24 4.22
CA TYR A 101 -11.64 11.23 3.27
C TYR A 101 -13.16 11.41 3.32
N ASN A 102 -13.91 10.30 3.36
CA ASN A 102 -15.38 10.33 3.45
C ASN A 102 -15.86 10.97 4.76
N LEU A 103 -15.21 10.68 5.89
CA LEU A 103 -15.46 11.33 7.18
C LEU A 103 -15.26 12.84 7.10
N GLN A 104 -14.18 13.29 6.45
CA GLN A 104 -13.91 14.72 6.28
C GLN A 104 -14.97 15.42 5.43
N ILE A 105 -15.43 14.79 4.35
CA ILE A 105 -16.54 15.31 3.54
C ILE A 105 -17.81 15.47 4.39
N GLN A 106 -18.16 14.45 5.18
CA GLN A 106 -19.34 14.49 6.04
C GLN A 106 -19.27 15.62 7.09
N ILE A 107 -18.10 15.82 7.71
CA ILE A 107 -17.88 16.92 8.65
C ILE A 107 -18.08 18.28 7.95
N ASN A 108 -17.49 18.47 6.77
CA ASN A 108 -17.60 19.71 6.00
C ASN A 108 -19.05 20.01 5.57
N GLN A 109 -19.80 18.99 5.17
CA GLN A 109 -21.22 19.12 4.84
C GLN A 109 -22.06 19.50 6.06
N ASN A 110 -21.80 18.89 7.22
CA ASN A 110 -22.50 19.19 8.46
C ASN A 110 -22.21 20.63 8.96
N GLN A 111 -20.97 21.10 8.84
CA GLN A 111 -20.62 22.50 9.16
C GLN A 111 -21.34 23.50 8.24
N THR A 112 -21.38 23.22 6.94
CA THR A 112 -22.08 24.06 5.96
C THR A 112 -23.59 24.14 6.26
N ASN A 113 -24.22 23.01 6.58
CA ASN A 113 -25.64 22.97 6.94
C ASN A 113 -25.95 23.69 8.26
N ASN A 114 -25.04 23.64 9.24
CA ASN A 114 -25.24 24.33 10.53
C ASN A 114 -25.12 25.86 10.38
N ASN A 115 -24.23 26.34 9.51
CA ASN A 115 -24.08 27.77 9.23
C ASN A 115 -25.29 28.35 8.49
N ASN A 116 -25.92 27.56 7.61
CA ASN A 116 -27.14 27.97 6.90
C ASN A 116 -28.39 28.00 7.79
N ARG A 117 -28.44 27.24 8.89
CA ARG A 117 -29.55 27.26 9.86
C ARG A 117 -29.46 28.39 10.90
N ARG A 118 -28.29 29.00 11.06
CA ARG A 118 -28.03 30.08 12.03
C ARG A 118 -28.07 31.48 11.41
N ARG A 119 -28.20 31.58 10.08
CA ARG A 119 -28.53 32.81 9.36
C ARG A 119 -30.04 32.88 9.18
#